data_AF-A0A933MMI4-F1
#
_entry.id   AF-A0A933MMI4-F1
#
_cell.length_a   1.000
_cell.length_b   1.000
_cell.length_c   1.000
_cell.angle_alpha   90.00
_cell.angle_beta   90.00
_cell.angle_gamma   90.00
#
_symmetry.space_group_name_H-M   'P 1'
#
loop_
_entity.id
_entity.type
_entity.pdbx_description
1 polymer ?
#
loop_
_entity_poly.entity_id
_entity_poly.type
_entity_poly.pdbx_seq_one_letter_code
_entity_poly.pdbx_strand_id
1 'polypeptide(L)'
;RGRAQLFAMLPRYQDVKEFVLNLGYLLGLRAEPPAFDRFSYIEKAEYWAVIWGSVIMAGTGFMLWFENLTLRYLAKWVLDLATLIHYYEAWLATLAILVWHFYSVIFNPDVYPLNWTWLTGKISEESLRHEHPREYDRLRERGEV
;
A
#
# COMPACT_ATOMS: atom_id res chain seq x y z
N ARG A 1 10.56 13.23 13.66
CA ARG A 1 9.24 13.11 12.98
C ARG A 1 9.20 11.92 12.00
N GLY A 2 10.15 11.76 11.06
CA GLY A 2 10.12 10.66 10.07
C GLY A 2 10.17 9.21 10.61
N ARG A 3 11.03 8.91 11.60
CA ARG A 3 11.11 7.53 12.16
C ARG A 3 9.79 7.04 12.76
N ALA A 4 9.04 7.93 13.42
CA ALA A 4 7.74 7.58 14.00
C ALA A 4 6.70 7.24 12.92
N GLN A 5 6.77 7.87 11.75
CA GLN A 5 5.88 7.54 10.62
C GLN A 5 6.21 6.18 10.02
N LEU A 6 7.49 5.82 9.91
CA LEU A 6 7.89 4.47 9.49
C LEU A 6 7.36 3.38 10.44
N PHE A 7 7.45 3.60 11.75
CA PHE A 7 6.85 2.68 12.72
C PHE A 7 5.32 2.63 12.63
N ALA A 8 4.67 3.74 12.27
CA ALA A 8 3.22 3.78 12.08
C ALA A 8 2.75 2.99 10.82
N MET A 9 3.63 2.82 9.83
CA MET A 9 3.40 2.02 8.62
C MET A 9 3.55 0.50 8.86
N LEU A 10 4.01 0.07 10.03
CA LEU A 10 4.07 -1.35 10.35
C LEU A 10 2.66 -1.93 10.50
N PRO A 11 2.38 -3.14 9.95
CA PRO A 11 1.13 -3.84 10.19
C PRO A 11 0.97 -4.15 11.68
N ARG A 12 -0.22 -3.89 12.21
CA ARG A 12 -0.62 -4.13 13.60
C ARG A 12 -1.88 -4.99 13.61
N TYR A 13 -2.14 -5.65 14.73
CA TYR A 13 -3.39 -6.41 14.93
C TYR A 13 -4.65 -5.55 14.67
N GLN A 14 -4.57 -4.25 14.97
CA GLN A 14 -5.63 -3.28 14.70
C GLN A 14 -5.99 -3.17 13.20
N ASP A 15 -5.02 -3.36 12.29
CA ASP A 15 -5.25 -3.29 10.84
C ASP A 15 -6.12 -4.47 10.36
N VAL A 16 -5.94 -5.66 10.95
CA VAL A 16 -6.79 -6.84 10.68
C VAL A 16 -8.22 -6.61 11.17
N LYS A 17 -8.37 -6.01 12.36
CA LYS A 17 -9.69 -5.64 12.88
C LYS A 17 -10.38 -4.63 11.96
N GLU A 18 -9.65 -3.63 11.47
CA GLU A 18 -10.15 -2.63 10.53
C GLU A 18 -10.55 -3.25 9.19
N PHE A 19 -9.78 -4.20 8.67
CA PHE A 19 -10.14 -4.95 7.48
C PHE A 19 -11.48 -5.69 7.65
N VAL A 20 -11.68 -6.41 8.76
CA VAL A 20 -12.94 -7.14 9.01
C VAL A 20 -14.11 -6.18 9.17
N LEU A 21 -13.91 -5.06 9.87
CA LEU A 21 -14.93 -4.01 10.00
C LEU A 21 -15.27 -3.37 8.66
N ASN A 22 -14.27 -3.11 7.81
CA ASN A 22 -14.48 -2.56 6.49
C ASN A 22 -15.23 -3.54 5.59
N LEU A 23 -14.89 -4.83 5.65
CA LEU A 23 -15.61 -5.87 4.91
C LEU A 23 -17.09 -5.94 5.34
N GLY A 24 -17.37 -5.85 6.64
CA GLY A 24 -18.74 -5.78 7.15
C GLY A 24 -19.49 -4.54 6.66
N TYR A 25 -18.82 -3.39 6.57
CA TYR A 25 -19.38 -2.16 5.99
C TYR A 25 -19.66 -2.30 4.48
N LEU A 26 -18.71 -2.81 3.71
CA LEU A 26 -18.85 -3.01 2.26
C LEU A 26 -19.93 -4.05 1.91
N LEU A 27 -20.14 -5.05 2.77
CA LEU A 27 -21.22 -6.03 2.64
C LEU A 27 -22.58 -5.53 3.16
N GLY A 28 -22.66 -4.29 3.64
CA GLY A 28 -23.89 -3.70 4.20
C GLY A 28 -24.32 -4.25 5.56
N LEU A 29 -23.47 -5.04 6.22
CA LEU A 29 -23.72 -5.58 7.57
C LEU A 29 -23.47 -4.54 8.68
N ARG A 30 -22.85 -3.41 8.34
CA ARG A 30 -22.58 -2.30 9.25
C ARG A 30 -22.94 -0.98 8.57
N ALA A 31 -23.55 -0.06 9.33
CA ALA A 31 -23.96 1.26 8.82
C ALA A 31 -22.79 2.26 8.70
N GLU A 32 -21.73 2.08 9.49
CA GLU A 32 -20.62 3.03 9.56
C GLU A 32 -19.29 2.39 9.12
N PRO A 33 -18.43 3.15 8.42
CA PRO A 33 -17.08 2.71 8.09
C PRO A 33 -16.21 2.57 9.35
N PRO A 34 -15.12 1.80 9.29
CA PRO A 34 -14.14 1.79 10.38
C PRO A 34 -13.46 3.16 10.52
N ALA A 35 -13.25 3.60 11.75
CA ALA A 35 -12.50 4.82 12.01
C ALA A 35 -11.01 4.55 11.80
N PHE A 36 -10.49 4.90 10.62
CA PHE A 36 -9.08 4.70 10.30
C PHE A 36 -8.17 5.66 11.08
N ASP A 37 -6.95 5.19 11.29
CA ASP A 37 -5.84 5.98 11.82
C ASP A 37 -5.19 6.80 10.70
N ARG A 38 -4.09 7.51 11.01
CA ARG A 38 -3.28 8.27 10.05
C ARG A 38 -2.94 7.50 8.77
N PHE A 39 -2.75 6.19 8.89
CA PHE A 39 -2.59 5.28 7.76
C PHE A 39 -3.59 4.14 7.93
N SER A 40 -4.47 3.98 6.95
CA SER A 40 -5.40 2.87 6.83
C SER A 40 -4.66 1.56 6.54
N TYR A 41 -5.32 0.43 6.79
CA TYR A 41 -4.76 -0.88 6.42
C TYR A 41 -4.52 -1.01 4.91
N ILE A 42 -5.30 -0.30 4.08
CA ILE A 42 -5.19 -0.32 2.61
C ILE A 42 -3.89 0.34 2.18
N GLU A 43 -3.64 1.56 2.66
CA GLU A 43 -2.41 2.31 2.34
C GLU A 43 -1.16 1.55 2.83
N LYS A 44 -1.23 0.93 4.01
CA LYS A 44 -0.16 0.07 4.50
C LYS A 44 0.05 -1.15 3.60
N ALA A 45 -1.03 -1.81 3.17
CA ALA A 45 -0.95 -2.96 2.28
C ALA A 45 -0.32 -2.58 0.94
N GLU A 46 -0.71 -1.45 0.34
CA GLU A 46 -0.09 -0.92 -0.87
C GLU A 46 1.42 -0.65 -0.67
N TYR A 47 1.77 0.03 0.42
CA TYR A 47 3.17 0.33 0.75
C TYR A 47 4.02 -0.94 0.86
N TRP A 48 3.54 -1.94 1.61
CA TRP A 48 4.25 -3.21 1.78
C TRP A 48 4.25 -4.07 0.52
N ALA A 49 3.18 -4.06 -0.27
CA ALA A 49 3.14 -4.75 -1.56
C ALA A 49 4.22 -4.22 -2.50
N VAL A 50 4.40 -2.90 -2.58
CA VAL A 50 5.47 -2.29 -3.39
C VAL A 50 6.86 -2.68 -2.87
N ILE A 51 7.10 -2.68 -1.55
CA ILE A 51 8.39 -3.09 -0.98
C ILE A 51 8.70 -4.54 -1.33
N TRP A 52 7.78 -5.46 -1.06
CA TRP A 52 8.00 -6.89 -1.30
C TRP A 52 8.12 -7.20 -2.79
N GLY A 53 7.26 -6.63 -3.62
CA GLY A 53 7.33 -6.76 -5.06
C GLY A 53 8.65 -6.23 -5.61
N SER A 54 9.14 -5.09 -5.11
CA SER A 54 10.46 -4.55 -5.50
C SER A 54 11.61 -5.48 -5.12
N VAL A 55 11.57 -6.09 -3.93
CA VAL A 55 12.60 -7.05 -3.49
C VAL A 55 12.59 -8.30 -4.39
N ILE A 56 11.40 -8.86 -4.68
CA ILE A 56 11.25 -10.03 -5.55
C ILE A 56 11.71 -9.70 -6.97
N MET A 57 11.25 -8.58 -7.54
CA MET A 57 11.61 -8.14 -8.89
C MET A 57 13.09 -7.85 -9.02
N ALA A 58 13.70 -7.16 -8.06
CA ALA A 58 15.14 -6.93 -8.08
C ALA A 58 15.93 -8.23 -7.93
N GLY A 59 15.58 -9.07 -6.95
CA GLY A 59 16.28 -10.33 -6.70
C GLY A 59 16.25 -11.28 -7.89
N THR A 60 15.05 -11.55 -8.42
CA THR A 60 14.88 -12.39 -9.60
C THR A 60 15.47 -11.74 -10.86
N GLY A 61 15.29 -10.42 -11.03
CA GLY A 61 15.86 -9.68 -12.14
C GLY A 61 17.39 -9.72 -12.17
N PHE A 62 18.06 -9.61 -11.01
CA PHE A 62 19.51 -9.76 -10.92
C PHE A 62 19.98 -11.18 -11.26
N MET A 63 19.25 -12.21 -10.82
CA MET A 63 19.57 -13.60 -11.18
C MET A 63 19.49 -13.84 -12.69
N LEU A 64 18.47 -13.25 -13.34
CA LEU A 64 18.25 -13.37 -14.79
C LEU A 64 19.23 -12.52 -15.60
N TRP A 65 19.56 -11.31 -15.14
CA TRP A 65 20.56 -10.46 -15.79
C TRP A 65 21.94 -11.12 -15.77
N PHE A 66 22.35 -11.68 -14.63
CA PHE A 66 23.66 -12.32 -14.47
C PHE A 66 23.58 -13.85 -14.58
N GLU A 67 22.88 -14.36 -15.60
CA GLU A 67 22.64 -15.79 -15.85
C GLU A 67 23.90 -16.67 -15.65
N ASN A 68 25.02 -16.32 -16.28
CA ASN A 68 26.25 -17.13 -16.22
C ASN A 68 26.79 -17.25 -14.78
N LEU A 69 26.65 -16.18 -13.99
CA LEU A 69 27.05 -16.17 -12.59
C LEU A 69 26.08 -17.01 -11.75
N THR A 70 24.78 -16.85 -12.00
CA THR A 70 23.72 -17.62 -11.34
C THR A 70 23.90 -19.12 -11.57
N LEU A 71 24.09 -19.56 -12.82
CA LEU A 71 24.28 -20.97 -13.18
C LEU A 71 25.60 -21.55 -12.68
N ARG A 72 26.60 -20.70 -12.39
CA ARG A 72 27.86 -21.14 -11.77
C ARG A 72 27.66 -21.57 -10.32
N TYR A 73 26.74 -20.93 -9.59
CA TYR A 73 26.53 -21.17 -8.15
C TYR A 73 25.23 -21.93 -7.84
N LEU A 74 24.24 -21.87 -8.71
CA LEU A 74 22.90 -22.41 -8.51
C LEU A 74 22.52 -23.33 -9.68
N ALA A 75 21.66 -24.29 -9.42
CA ALA A 75 21.15 -25.20 -10.43
C ALA A 75 20.20 -24.49 -11.40
N LYS A 76 20.11 -24.97 -12.65
CA LYS A 76 19.26 -24.39 -13.70
C LYS A 76 17.80 -24.19 -13.28
N TRP A 77 17.22 -25.12 -12.52
CA TRP A 77 15.83 -25.00 -12.07
C TRP A 77 15.57 -23.73 -11.24
N VAL A 78 16.60 -23.20 -10.56
CA VAL A 78 16.50 -21.94 -9.81
C VAL A 78 16.32 -20.76 -10.77
N LEU A 79 17.03 -20.76 -11.90
CA LEU A 79 16.87 -19.74 -12.94
C LEU A 79 15.49 -19.84 -13.61
N ASP A 80 15.01 -21.07 -13.85
CA ASP A 80 13.67 -21.31 -14.39
C ASP A 80 12.58 -20.81 -13.42
N LEU A 81 12.75 -21.07 -12.11
CA LEU A 81 11.87 -20.56 -11.06
C LEU A 81 11.93 -19.03 -10.95
N ALA A 82 13.12 -18.44 -11.00
CA ALA A 82 13.29 -16.99 -10.98
C ALA A 82 12.58 -16.34 -12.18
N THR A 83 12.68 -16.94 -13.37
CA THR A 83 11.95 -16.50 -14.57
C THR A 83 10.45 -16.51 -14.35
N LEU A 84 9.92 -17.61 -13.80
CA LEU A 84 8.49 -17.78 -13.53
C LEU A 84 7.98 -16.73 -12.53
N ILE A 85 8.68 -16.58 -11.40
CA ILE A 85 8.34 -15.62 -10.36
C ILE A 85 8.40 -14.20 -10.91
N HIS A 86 9.49 -13.83 -11.59
CA HIS A 86 9.66 -12.49 -12.16
C HIS A 86 8.53 -12.15 -13.13
N TYR A 87 8.16 -13.10 -14.00
CA TYR A 87 7.10 -12.90 -14.97
C TYR A 87 5.74 -12.66 -14.30
N TYR A 88 5.35 -13.49 -13.33
CA TYR A 88 4.07 -13.32 -12.64
C TYR A 88 4.04 -12.07 -11.76
N GLU A 89 5.14 -11.76 -11.08
CA GLU A 89 5.25 -10.56 -10.28
C GLU A 89 5.19 -9.29 -11.15
N ALA A 90 5.79 -9.30 -12.35
CA ALA A 90 5.69 -8.19 -13.29
C ALA A 90 4.23 -7.92 -13.70
N TRP A 91 3.46 -8.98 -13.98
CA TRP A 91 2.03 -8.84 -14.27
C TRP A 91 1.24 -8.35 -13.08
N LEU A 92 1.47 -8.93 -11.90
CA LEU A 92 0.81 -8.54 -10.66
C LEU A 92 1.07 -7.07 -10.35
N ALA A 93 2.33 -6.63 -10.38
CA ALA A 93 2.73 -5.25 -10.15
C ALA A 93 2.12 -4.30 -11.19
N THR A 94 2.14 -4.67 -12.47
CA THR A 94 1.56 -3.85 -13.55
C THR A 94 0.06 -3.66 -13.33
N LEU A 95 -0.68 -4.74 -13.04
CA LEU A 95 -2.12 -4.68 -12.79
C LEU A 95 -2.43 -3.93 -11.49
N ALA A 96 -1.64 -4.11 -10.43
CA ALA A 96 -1.80 -3.36 -9.19
C ALA A 96 -1.63 -1.85 -9.41
N ILE A 97 -0.67 -1.43 -10.23
CA ILE A 97 -0.48 -0.01 -10.55
C ILE A 97 -1.64 0.51 -11.41
N LEU A 98 -1.96 -0.18 -12.51
CA LEU A 98 -2.93 0.32 -13.49
C LEU A 98 -4.38 0.26 -13.00
N VAL A 99 -4.76 -0.82 -12.32
CA VAL A 99 -6.14 -1.04 -11.89
C VAL A 99 -6.37 -0.46 -10.50
N TRP A 100 -5.52 -0.79 -9.54
CA TRP A 100 -5.76 -0.41 -8.15
C TRP A 100 -5.26 1.01 -7.85
N HIS A 101 -3.98 1.28 -8.10
CA HIS A 101 -3.36 2.54 -7.72
C HIS A 101 -3.85 3.73 -8.57
N PHE A 102 -3.91 3.58 -9.90
CA PHE A 102 -4.44 4.67 -10.75
C PHE A 102 -5.92 4.92 -10.49
N TYR A 103 -6.70 3.88 -10.19
CA TYR A 103 -8.07 4.09 -9.77
C TYR A 103 -8.14 4.92 -8.48
N SER A 104 -7.42 4.51 -7.43
CA SER A 104 -7.49 5.19 -6.13
C SER A 104 -7.01 6.64 -6.17
N VAL A 105 -6.02 6.95 -7.01
CA VAL A 105 -5.39 8.28 -7.03
C VAL A 105 -5.96 9.22 -8.10
N ILE A 106 -6.42 8.69 -9.25
CA ILE A 106 -6.87 9.50 -10.40
C ILE A 106 -8.39 9.41 -10.57
N PHE A 107 -8.96 8.20 -10.50
CA PHE A 107 -10.35 7.96 -10.90
C PHE A 107 -11.34 7.88 -9.73
N ASN A 108 -10.88 7.89 -8.48
CA ASN A 108 -11.74 7.97 -7.31
C ASN A 108 -12.42 9.36 -7.26
N PRO A 109 -13.77 9.43 -7.27
CA PRO A 109 -14.52 10.69 -7.22
C PRO A 109 -14.15 11.60 -6.04
N ASP A 110 -13.75 11.02 -4.90
CA ASP A 110 -13.43 11.78 -3.68
C ASP A 110 -12.16 12.62 -3.82
N VAL A 111 -11.24 12.21 -4.71
CA VAL A 111 -9.93 12.86 -4.91
C VAL A 111 -9.70 13.29 -6.35
N TYR A 112 -10.70 13.18 -7.22
CA TYR A 112 -10.59 13.51 -8.63
C TYR A 112 -10.22 14.99 -8.84
N PRO A 113 -9.32 15.33 -9.78
CA PRO A 113 -8.59 14.45 -10.72
C PRO A 113 -7.29 13.87 -10.15
N LEU A 114 -6.84 14.35 -8.99
CA LEU A 114 -5.64 13.88 -8.32
C LEU A 114 -5.62 14.36 -6.87
N ASN A 115 -5.23 13.49 -5.94
CA ASN A 115 -4.87 13.90 -4.59
C ASN A 115 -3.52 14.66 -4.62
N TRP A 116 -3.48 15.95 -4.24
CA TRP A 116 -2.25 16.76 -4.24
C TRP A 116 -1.38 16.60 -2.98
N THR A 117 -1.77 15.74 -2.04
CA THR A 117 -1.04 15.52 -0.78
C THR A 117 0.36 14.96 -1.02
N TRP A 118 0.56 14.14 -2.04
CA TRP A 118 1.90 13.61 -2.36
C TRP A 118 2.90 14.70 -2.76
N LEU A 119 2.43 15.82 -3.31
CA LEU A 119 3.26 16.94 -3.74
C LEU A 119 3.36 18.03 -2.66
N THR A 120 2.22 18.40 -2.06
CA THR A 120 2.14 19.53 -1.13
C THR A 120 2.32 19.13 0.33
N GLY A 121 2.11 17.85 0.66
CA GLY A 121 2.07 17.34 2.03
C GLY A 121 0.89 17.84 2.86
N LYS A 122 -0.11 18.48 2.24
CA LYS A 122 -1.27 19.08 2.91
C LYS A 122 -2.56 18.35 2.52
N ILE A 123 -3.43 18.14 3.51
CA ILE A 123 -4.77 17.56 3.36
C ILE A 123 -5.80 18.57 3.86
N SER A 124 -6.99 18.60 3.24
CA SER A 124 -8.09 19.44 3.72
C SER A 124 -8.64 18.90 5.04
N GLU A 125 -9.19 19.77 5.89
CA GLU A 125 -9.80 19.33 7.16
C GLU A 125 -10.95 18.33 6.92
N GLU A 126 -11.76 18.57 5.90
CA GLU A 126 -12.88 17.70 5.54
C GLU A 126 -12.40 16.31 5.11
N SER A 127 -11.41 16.23 4.20
CA SER A 127 -10.81 14.97 3.78
C SER A 127 -10.16 14.24 4.95
N LEU A 128 -9.45 14.96 5.83
CA LEU A 128 -8.83 14.39 7.01
C LEU A 128 -9.86 13.78 7.98
N ARG A 129 -10.99 14.47 8.19
CA ARG A 129 -12.09 14.00 9.04
C ARG A 129 -12.77 12.75 8.45
N HIS A 130 -12.90 12.69 7.13
CA HIS A 130 -13.56 11.57 6.44
C HIS A 130 -12.65 10.34 6.30
N GLU A 131 -11.41 10.53 5.82
CA GLU A 131 -10.47 9.44 5.50
C GLU A 131 -9.69 8.96 6.73
N HIS A 132 -9.33 9.87 7.65
CA HIS A 132 -8.49 9.58 8.83
C HIS A 132 -9.10 10.13 10.12
N PRO A 133 -10.32 9.71 10.50
CA PRO A 133 -11.06 10.28 11.62
C PRO A 133 -10.30 10.23 12.96
N ARG A 134 -9.51 9.18 13.22
CA ARG A 134 -8.72 9.12 14.46
C ARG A 134 -7.53 10.07 14.47
N GLU A 135 -6.98 10.41 13.30
CA GLU A 135 -5.95 11.46 13.23
C GLU A 135 -6.58 12.83 13.44
N TYR A 136 -7.73 13.09 12.81
CA TYR A 136 -8.51 14.30 13.03
C TYR A 136 -8.80 14.53 14.52
N ASP A 137 -9.34 13.53 15.22
CA ASP A 137 -9.69 13.64 16.64
C ASP A 137 -8.46 14.01 17.50
N ARG A 138 -7.30 13.37 17.26
CA ARG A 138 -6.06 13.67 18.00
C ARG A 138 -5.51 15.06 17.72
N LEU A 139 -5.63 15.56 16.48
CA LEU A 139 -5.16 16.90 16.13
C LEU A 139 -6.10 17.96 16.70
N ARG A 140 -7.42 17.72 16.69
CA ARG A 140 -8.42 18.57 17.33
C ARG A 140 -8.21 18.67 18.84
N GLU A 141 -7.94 17.55 19.52
CA GLU A 141 -7.59 17.53 20.95
C GLU A 141 -6.33 18.35 21.29
N ARG A 142 -5.43 18.52 20.33
CA ARG A 142 -4.20 19.31 20.47
C ARG A 142 -4.36 20.78 20.07
N GLY A 143 -5.51 21.17 19.52
CA GLY A 143 -5.73 22.50 18.94
C GLY A 143 -4.88 22.76 17.68
N GLU A 144 -4.55 21.71 16.94
CA GLU A 144 -3.75 21.76 15.70
C GLU A 144 -4.62 21.74 14.43
N VAL A 145 -5.95 21.75 14.59
CA VAL A 145 -6.97 21.85 13.52
C VAL A 145 -7.80 23.09 13.75
#